data_AF-A0A9D4VNU9-F1
#
_entry.id   AF-A0A9D4VNU9-F1
#
_cell.length_a   1.000
_cell.length_b   1.000
_cell.length_c   1.000
_cell.angle_alpha   90.00
_cell.angle_beta   90.00
_cell.angle_gamma   90.00
#
_symmetry.space_group_name_H-M   'P 1'
#
loop_
_entity.id
_entity.type
_entity.pdbx_description
1 polymer ?
#
loop_
_entity_poly.entity_id
_entity_poly.type
_entity_poly.pdbx_seq_one_letter_code
_entity_poly.pdbx_strand_id
1 'polypeptide(L)'
;MCKFLSEVKVPEGYASDIRRLVSMKDLKLKSLKTHDCHAIMEHFLPIGIRSILPEKVRSSITKLCSFFKSICSKVINPAILPMLQKEIVITLCELEMFFPPSFFDIMVHLVVHLVKETQLCGPAYMRWMYPVERYMKILKGYVKNRSRPEGCMVERYIVEEAIEFCTEYLSNVQSIGLPKSQLVEKKEGKNLIGNKIVAVSRVERDQVHLYVLHNENEVEPYVEIHKDVLRGLNPNRNENWIVREHNRCFIPWFKDHIYSKYYSDPASITERLRCLAYGPSFHVFSYSAYAINGYTFYTKEQDDKSTMQNSGVTVVAEAMHISSVKDLNPKFSNLSYFGVIERIWVFDYEKFQIPIFGCKWVENNNDIRMDKSGFLQVDLNRVGYKDESFILASQARQVFYVNDPKSTKWSIVLFSNKVIDENTGDQGDIDVEIESFTRNDQDENIISNDSYIRNDHNEGKMAIMKSIIRARGKGYLKVSIDICLDGDVPLSSSLIRVDDDAGYLKVSLYDNGTCPSKQISILSSKDKGPKI
;
A
#
# COMPACT_ATOMS: atom_id res chain seq x y z
N MET A 1 -6.98 28.32 0.64
CA MET A 1 -7.08 27.05 -0.10
C MET A 1 -5.85 26.82 -0.97
N CYS A 2 -5.57 27.66 -1.97
CA CYS A 2 -4.40 27.49 -2.86
C CYS A 2 -3.07 27.34 -2.11
N LYS A 3 -2.81 28.20 -1.10
CA LYS A 3 -1.62 28.07 -0.25
C LYS A 3 -1.50 26.68 0.40
N PHE A 4 -2.59 26.21 1.03
CA PHE A 4 -2.65 24.88 1.63
C PHE A 4 -2.35 23.77 0.61
N LEU A 5 -3.05 23.75 -0.52
CA LEU A 5 -2.85 22.74 -1.56
C LEU A 5 -1.44 22.79 -2.17
N SER A 6 -0.80 23.96 -2.21
CA SER A 6 0.58 24.10 -2.70
C SER A 6 1.64 23.55 -1.75
N GLU A 7 1.28 23.37 -0.48
CA GLU A 7 2.14 22.83 0.58
C GLU A 7 1.88 21.32 0.82
N VAL A 8 0.78 20.77 0.27
CA VAL A 8 0.44 19.35 0.41
C VAL A 8 1.43 18.48 -0.34
N LYS A 9 1.93 17.46 0.36
CA LYS A 9 2.84 16.45 -0.16
C LYS A 9 2.32 15.07 0.20
N VAL A 10 2.23 14.18 -0.78
CA VAL A 10 1.60 12.86 -0.62
C VAL A 10 2.57 11.72 -0.93
N PRO A 11 2.33 10.50 -0.42
CA PRO A 11 3.15 9.33 -0.75
C PRO A 11 3.16 8.97 -2.24
N GLU A 12 4.13 8.16 -2.63
CA GLU A 12 4.24 7.63 -3.99
C GLU A 12 2.97 6.88 -4.40
N GLY A 13 2.32 7.37 -5.46
CA GLY A 13 1.11 6.76 -6.03
C GLY A 13 -0.17 7.02 -5.23
N TYR A 14 -0.17 7.91 -4.24
CA TYR A 14 -1.39 8.34 -3.55
C TYR A 14 -2.21 9.34 -4.38
N ALA A 15 -1.56 10.37 -4.93
CA ALA A 15 -2.14 11.32 -5.87
C ALA A 15 -1.03 11.93 -6.75
N SER A 16 -1.40 12.72 -7.76
CA SER A 16 -0.38 13.49 -8.49
C SER A 16 0.21 14.62 -7.60
N ASP A 17 1.30 15.25 -8.05
CA ASP A 17 1.92 16.38 -7.33
C ASP A 17 0.97 17.60 -7.35
N ILE A 18 0.06 17.68 -6.36
CA ILE A 18 -1.00 18.69 -6.24
C ILE A 18 -0.43 20.11 -6.34
N ARG A 19 0.78 20.34 -5.82
CA ARG A 19 1.46 21.64 -5.91
C ARG A 19 1.63 22.11 -7.35
N ARG A 20 1.85 21.21 -8.32
CA ARG A 20 1.96 21.57 -9.75
C ARG A 20 0.61 21.95 -10.36
N LEU A 21 -0.49 21.58 -9.72
CA LEU A 21 -1.86 21.86 -10.15
C LEU A 21 -2.37 23.19 -9.58
N VAL A 22 -1.62 23.83 -8.68
CA VAL A 22 -1.99 25.11 -8.06
C VAL A 22 -1.23 26.27 -8.73
N SER A 23 -1.95 27.17 -9.39
CA SER A 23 -1.41 28.47 -9.80
C SER A 23 -1.52 29.45 -8.64
N MET A 24 -0.40 29.75 -7.98
CA MET A 24 -0.35 30.79 -6.93
C MET A 24 -0.44 32.21 -7.51
N LYS A 25 -0.10 32.40 -8.79
CA LYS A 25 -0.27 33.68 -9.49
C LYS A 25 -1.74 34.02 -9.72
N ASP A 26 -2.50 33.03 -10.20
CA ASP A 26 -3.91 33.24 -10.58
C ASP A 26 -4.89 32.82 -9.48
N LEU A 27 -4.38 32.21 -8.40
CA LEU A 27 -5.15 31.55 -7.33
C LEU A 27 -6.17 30.54 -7.87
N LYS A 28 -5.76 29.74 -8.86
CA LYS A 28 -6.61 28.75 -9.55
C LYS A 28 -5.98 27.37 -9.54
N LEU A 29 -6.83 26.34 -9.49
CA LEU A 29 -6.45 24.97 -9.79
C LEU A 29 -6.49 24.76 -11.30
N LYS A 30 -5.47 24.11 -11.86
CA LYS A 30 -5.31 23.85 -13.30
C LYS A 30 -5.06 22.38 -13.54
N SER A 31 -5.63 21.85 -14.62
CA SER A 31 -5.33 20.51 -15.14
C SER A 31 -5.53 19.37 -14.14
N LEU A 32 -6.49 19.51 -13.21
CA LEU A 32 -6.92 18.41 -12.33
C LEU A 32 -7.49 17.27 -13.16
N LYS A 33 -7.07 16.04 -12.85
CA LYS A 33 -7.75 14.84 -13.33
C LYS A 33 -8.78 14.40 -12.32
N THR A 34 -9.70 13.54 -12.74
CA THR A 34 -10.78 13.03 -11.90
C THR A 34 -10.26 12.41 -10.60
N HIS A 35 -9.17 11.64 -10.67
CA HIS A 35 -8.48 11.10 -9.49
C HIS A 35 -7.97 12.19 -8.52
N ASP A 36 -7.42 13.29 -9.04
CA ASP A 36 -6.95 14.40 -8.19
C ASP A 36 -8.13 15.12 -7.53
N CYS A 37 -9.26 15.24 -8.23
CA CYS A 37 -10.50 15.78 -7.67
C CYS A 37 -11.01 14.93 -6.51
N HIS A 38 -10.97 13.60 -6.62
CA HIS A 38 -11.37 12.69 -5.53
C HIS A 38 -10.46 12.80 -4.32
N ALA A 39 -9.13 12.75 -4.52
CA ALA A 39 -8.19 12.94 -3.42
C ALA A 39 -8.39 14.29 -2.71
N ILE A 40 -8.66 15.35 -3.48
CA ILE A 40 -9.01 16.65 -2.90
C ILE A 40 -10.34 16.58 -2.17
N MET A 41 -11.40 16.05 -2.76
CA MET A 41 -12.74 16.03 -2.15
C MET A 41 -12.79 15.20 -0.88
N GLU A 42 -12.23 13.99 -0.89
CA GLU A 42 -12.35 13.00 0.18
C GLU A 42 -11.40 13.30 1.34
N HIS A 43 -10.22 13.87 1.07
CA HIS A 43 -9.19 14.05 2.09
C HIS A 43 -8.76 15.51 2.30
N PHE A 44 -8.40 16.25 1.25
CA PHE A 44 -7.73 17.54 1.42
C PHE A 44 -8.67 18.73 1.60
N LEU A 45 -9.83 18.74 0.95
CA LEU A 45 -10.83 19.79 1.02
C LEU A 45 -11.32 20.01 2.45
N PRO A 46 -11.76 18.99 3.21
CA PRO A 46 -12.26 19.21 4.57
C PRO A 46 -11.16 19.68 5.52
N ILE A 47 -9.88 19.39 5.22
CA ILE A 47 -8.72 19.95 5.93
C ILE A 47 -8.48 21.41 5.54
N GLY A 48 -8.42 21.70 4.25
CA GLY A 48 -8.05 23.00 3.70
C GLY A 48 -9.02 24.13 4.05
N ILE A 49 -10.30 23.81 4.25
CA ILE A 49 -11.34 24.80 4.63
C ILE A 49 -11.37 25.12 6.13
N ARG A 50 -10.59 24.41 6.97
CA ARG A 50 -10.67 24.51 8.44
C ARG A 50 -10.45 25.91 8.99
N SER A 51 -9.54 26.67 8.39
CA SER A 51 -9.22 28.05 8.78
C SER A 51 -9.88 29.10 7.89
N ILE A 52 -10.77 28.70 6.97
CA ILE A 52 -11.34 29.58 5.94
C ILE A 52 -12.83 29.78 6.15
N LEU A 53 -13.59 28.70 6.34
CA LEU A 53 -15.06 28.75 6.36
C LEU A 53 -15.64 28.76 7.78
N PRO A 54 -16.82 29.39 8.00
CA PRO A 54 -17.55 29.31 9.25
C PRO A 54 -17.87 27.86 9.64
N GLU A 55 -17.97 27.59 10.94
CA GLU A 55 -18.08 26.22 11.48
C GLU A 55 -19.24 25.43 10.89
N LYS A 56 -20.43 26.03 10.77
CA LYS A 56 -21.62 25.36 10.20
C LYS A 56 -21.43 25.00 8.73
N VAL A 57 -20.98 25.95 7.91
CA VAL A 57 -20.71 25.72 6.47
C VAL A 57 -19.63 24.65 6.28
N ARG A 58 -18.54 24.75 7.05
CA ARG A 58 -17.46 23.75 7.05
C ARG A 58 -17.98 22.37 7.42
N SER A 59 -18.83 22.27 8.45
CA SER A 59 -19.39 21.01 8.90
C SER A 59 -20.18 20.33 7.79
N SER A 60 -21.05 21.06 7.09
CA SER A 60 -21.86 20.50 6.01
C SER A 60 -21.01 20.04 4.81
N ILE A 61 -19.99 20.81 4.43
CA ILE A 61 -19.02 20.36 3.39
C ILE A 61 -18.26 19.13 3.87
N THR A 62 -17.81 19.09 5.12
CA THR A 62 -17.06 17.95 5.68
C THR A 62 -17.91 16.69 5.71
N LYS A 63 -19.21 16.79 6.02
CA LYS A 63 -20.14 15.65 5.94
C LYS A 63 -20.26 15.13 4.50
N LEU A 64 -20.35 16.03 3.51
CA LEU A 64 -20.38 15.64 2.10
C LEU A 64 -19.09 14.91 1.69
N CYS A 65 -17.92 15.45 2.07
CA CYS A 65 -16.62 14.81 1.85
C CYS A 65 -16.55 13.43 2.50
N SER A 66 -17.05 13.30 3.74
CA SER A 66 -17.10 12.02 4.46
C SER A 66 -18.03 11.02 3.78
N PHE A 67 -19.19 11.47 3.27
CA PHE A 67 -20.09 10.62 2.51
C PHE A 67 -19.40 10.06 1.26
N PHE A 68 -18.72 10.93 0.49
CA PHE A 68 -17.96 10.49 -0.68
C PHE A 68 -16.87 9.50 -0.30
N LYS A 69 -16.11 9.79 0.75
CA LYS A 69 -15.08 8.89 1.26
C LYS A 69 -15.66 7.50 1.60
N SER A 70 -16.81 7.44 2.28
CA SER A 70 -17.46 6.18 2.64
C SER A 70 -18.04 5.43 1.43
N ILE A 71 -18.75 6.11 0.53
CA ILE A 71 -19.42 5.47 -0.63
C ILE A 71 -18.44 5.08 -1.74
N CYS A 72 -17.29 5.76 -1.80
CA CYS A 72 -16.20 5.46 -2.72
C CYS A 72 -15.22 4.41 -2.18
N SER A 73 -15.41 3.94 -0.95
CA SER A 73 -14.61 2.86 -0.37
C SER A 73 -14.67 1.60 -1.23
N LYS A 74 -13.56 0.86 -1.24
CA LYS A 74 -13.47 -0.42 -1.94
C LYS A 74 -14.30 -1.52 -1.28
N VAL A 75 -14.35 -1.51 0.05
CA VAL A 75 -15.13 -2.45 0.84
C VAL A 75 -16.18 -1.66 1.59
N ILE A 76 -17.44 -1.96 1.30
CA ILE A 76 -18.57 -1.27 1.90
C ILE A 76 -19.44 -2.32 2.57
N ASN A 77 -19.67 -2.17 3.88
CA ASN A 77 -20.63 -2.98 4.60
C ASN A 77 -22.04 -2.61 4.15
N PRO A 78 -22.85 -3.53 3.59
CA PRO A 78 -24.22 -3.20 3.16
C PRO A 78 -25.10 -2.66 4.30
N ALA A 79 -24.82 -3.02 5.55
CA ALA A 79 -25.57 -2.57 6.72
C ALA A 79 -25.47 -1.06 6.97
N ILE A 80 -24.39 -0.39 6.54
CA ILE A 80 -24.22 1.06 6.74
C ILE A 80 -24.92 1.89 5.64
N LEU A 81 -25.33 1.28 4.53
CA LEU A 81 -25.91 2.01 3.39
C LEU A 81 -27.21 2.76 3.73
N PRO A 82 -28.19 2.21 4.48
CA PRO A 82 -29.39 2.95 4.88
C PRO A 82 -29.07 4.20 5.71
N MET A 83 -28.07 4.10 6.60
CA MET A 83 -27.59 5.25 7.38
C MET A 83 -26.99 6.32 6.46
N LEU A 84 -26.09 5.93 5.55
CA LEU A 84 -25.50 6.85 4.58
C LEU A 84 -26.55 7.56 3.72
N GLN A 85 -27.62 6.86 3.31
CA GLN A 85 -28.73 7.44 2.56
C GLN A 85 -29.44 8.56 3.34
N LYS A 86 -29.66 8.35 4.64
CA LYS A 86 -30.28 9.36 5.51
C LYS A 86 -29.36 10.55 5.72
N GLU A 87 -28.07 10.29 5.94
CA GLU A 87 -27.07 11.33 6.17
C GLU A 87 -26.86 12.24 4.96
N ILE A 88 -26.85 11.68 3.74
CA ILE A 88 -26.67 12.50 2.54
C ILE A 88 -27.86 13.42 2.28
N VAL A 89 -29.10 12.96 2.54
CA VAL A 89 -30.29 13.81 2.42
C VAL A 89 -30.20 15.00 3.37
N ILE A 90 -29.86 14.75 4.65
CA ILE A 90 -29.67 15.81 5.64
C ILE A 90 -28.55 16.76 5.21
N THR A 91 -27.43 16.21 4.73
CA THR A 91 -26.27 16.99 4.27
C THR A 91 -26.63 17.92 3.11
N LEU A 92 -27.40 17.44 2.13
CA LEU A 92 -27.87 18.27 1.01
C LEU A 92 -28.79 19.40 1.48
N CYS A 93 -29.72 19.12 2.40
CA CYS A 93 -30.56 20.16 3.02
C CYS A 93 -29.72 21.21 3.78
N GLU A 94 -28.71 20.78 4.53
CA GLU A 94 -27.80 21.71 5.22
C GLU A 94 -27.02 22.57 4.23
N LEU A 95 -26.55 22.01 3.11
CA LEU A 95 -25.89 22.78 2.06
C LEU A 95 -26.86 23.81 1.46
N GLU A 96 -28.14 23.47 1.28
CA GLU A 96 -29.15 24.38 0.71
C GLU A 96 -29.39 25.60 1.60
N MET A 97 -29.17 25.48 2.92
CA MET A 97 -29.23 26.61 3.84
C MET A 97 -28.10 27.64 3.64
N PHE A 98 -26.98 27.26 3.00
CA PHE A 98 -25.78 28.09 2.91
C PHE A 98 -25.39 28.48 1.49
N PHE A 99 -25.72 27.66 0.49
CA PHE A 99 -25.33 27.86 -0.90
C PHE A 99 -26.50 28.37 -1.75
N PRO A 100 -26.24 29.19 -2.78
CA PRO A 100 -27.30 29.71 -3.64
C PRO A 100 -27.96 28.58 -4.47
N PRO A 101 -29.22 28.74 -4.91
CA PRO A 101 -29.90 27.75 -5.74
C PRO A 101 -29.11 27.35 -7.02
N SER A 102 -28.31 28.26 -7.57
CA SER A 102 -27.45 27.99 -8.73
C SER A 102 -26.35 26.95 -8.47
N PHE A 103 -26.02 26.65 -7.21
CA PHE A 103 -25.12 25.56 -6.84
C PHE A 103 -25.78 24.19 -7.00
N PHE A 104 -27.10 24.10 -6.78
CA PHE A 104 -27.87 22.86 -6.82
C PHE A 104 -28.32 22.53 -8.24
N ASP A 105 -27.34 22.27 -9.10
CA ASP A 105 -27.61 21.69 -10.41
C ASP A 105 -27.90 20.18 -10.31
N ILE A 106 -28.13 19.56 -11.47
CA ILE A 106 -28.42 18.13 -11.55
C ILE A 106 -27.32 17.27 -10.94
N MET A 107 -26.05 17.67 -11.01
CA MET A 107 -24.93 16.88 -10.48
C MET A 107 -24.96 16.81 -8.96
N VAL A 108 -25.30 17.92 -8.30
CA VAL A 108 -25.45 17.95 -6.84
C VAL A 108 -26.63 17.09 -6.40
N HIS A 109 -27.73 17.10 -7.16
CA HIS A 109 -28.89 16.26 -6.86
C HIS A 109 -28.57 14.76 -6.99
N LEU A 110 -27.79 14.37 -8.01
CA LEU A 110 -27.45 12.95 -8.26
C LEU A 110 -26.73 12.28 -7.09
N VAL A 111 -26.08 13.04 -6.21
CA VAL A 111 -25.38 12.50 -5.03
C VAL A 111 -26.31 11.67 -4.13
N VAL A 112 -27.60 12.01 -4.05
CA VAL A 112 -28.58 11.26 -3.25
C VAL A 112 -28.82 9.85 -3.78
N HIS A 113 -28.55 9.59 -5.05
CA HIS A 113 -28.78 8.30 -5.71
C HIS A 113 -27.60 7.34 -5.60
N LEU A 114 -26.41 7.82 -5.22
CA LEU A 114 -25.18 7.01 -5.16
C LEU A 114 -25.29 5.82 -4.21
N VAL A 115 -26.07 5.96 -3.14
CA VAL A 115 -26.32 4.84 -2.21
C VAL A 115 -27.13 3.75 -2.88
N LYS A 116 -28.24 4.11 -3.56
CA LYS A 116 -29.06 3.15 -4.28
C LYS A 116 -28.27 2.49 -5.41
N GLU A 117 -27.45 3.26 -6.10
CA GLU A 117 -26.55 2.76 -7.12
C GLU A 117 -25.55 1.74 -6.55
N THR A 118 -24.97 2.02 -5.38
CA THR A 118 -24.06 1.10 -4.69
C THR A 118 -24.76 -0.18 -4.23
N GLN A 119 -26.01 -0.10 -3.80
CA GLN A 119 -26.82 -1.28 -3.46
C GLN A 119 -27.07 -2.19 -4.67
N LEU A 120 -27.27 -1.60 -5.85
CA LEU A 120 -27.63 -2.33 -7.07
C LEU A 120 -26.40 -2.86 -7.81
N CYS A 121 -25.35 -2.05 -7.90
CA CYS A 121 -24.20 -2.30 -8.76
C CYS A 121 -22.92 -2.64 -7.99
N GLY A 122 -22.97 -2.66 -6.66
CA GLY A 122 -21.80 -2.86 -5.81
C GLY A 122 -20.90 -1.62 -5.68
N PRO A 123 -19.72 -1.79 -5.07
CA PRO A 123 -18.78 -0.70 -4.77
C PRO A 123 -18.44 0.17 -5.98
N ALA A 124 -18.32 1.48 -5.77
CA ALA A 124 -18.10 2.44 -6.85
C ALA A 124 -16.76 2.21 -7.59
N TYR A 125 -15.73 1.73 -6.89
CA TYR A 125 -14.39 1.55 -7.47
C TYR A 125 -14.34 0.59 -8.67
N MET A 126 -15.25 -0.40 -8.72
CA MET A 126 -15.36 -1.34 -9.84
C MET A 126 -15.88 -0.67 -11.11
N ARG A 127 -16.49 0.51 -10.96
CA ARG A 127 -17.21 1.23 -12.01
C ARG A 127 -16.59 2.60 -12.28
N TRP A 128 -15.44 2.88 -11.66
CA TRP A 128 -14.69 4.09 -11.90
C TRP A 128 -14.16 4.14 -13.32
N MET A 129 -14.07 5.35 -13.86
CA MET A 129 -13.41 5.59 -15.13
C MET A 129 -11.88 5.57 -15.02
N TYR A 130 -11.29 5.59 -13.81
CA TYR A 130 -9.82 5.70 -13.66
C TYR A 130 -9.06 4.52 -14.25
N PRO A 131 -9.44 3.25 -14.00
CA PRO A 131 -8.77 2.12 -14.62
C PRO A 131 -8.83 2.20 -16.14
N VAL A 132 -10.00 2.56 -16.69
CA VAL A 132 -10.21 2.74 -18.13
C VAL A 132 -9.34 3.87 -18.68
N GLU A 133 -9.31 5.05 -18.05
CA GLU A 133 -8.47 6.18 -18.46
C GLU A 133 -6.97 5.87 -18.38
N ARG A 134 -6.53 5.18 -17.31
CA ARG A 134 -5.15 4.74 -17.12
C ARG A 134 -4.75 3.73 -18.19
N TYR A 135 -5.62 2.76 -18.49
CA TYR A 135 -5.39 1.76 -19.52
C TYR A 135 -5.34 2.39 -20.92
N MET A 136 -6.26 3.31 -21.22
CA MET A 136 -6.25 4.07 -22.47
C MET A 136 -4.94 4.86 -22.67
N LYS A 137 -4.33 5.36 -21.59
CA LYS A 137 -3.00 5.99 -21.66
C LYS A 137 -1.91 5.00 -22.08
N ILE A 138 -1.98 3.76 -21.61
CA ILE A 138 -1.06 2.68 -22.02
C ILE A 138 -1.24 2.37 -23.50
N LEU A 139 -2.47 2.10 -23.93
CA LEU A 139 -2.82 1.83 -25.34
C LEU A 139 -2.39 2.97 -26.27
N LYS A 140 -2.56 4.22 -25.84
CA LYS A 140 -2.07 5.38 -26.58
C LYS A 140 -0.54 5.35 -26.80
N GLY A 141 0.21 4.78 -25.85
CA GLY A 141 1.66 4.58 -25.98
C GLY A 141 2.06 3.55 -27.05
N TYR A 142 1.15 2.62 -27.37
CA TYR A 142 1.35 1.61 -28.42
C TYR A 142 1.21 2.18 -29.83
N VAL A 143 0.49 3.29 -30.00
CA VAL A 143 0.28 3.91 -31.31
C VAL A 143 1.57 4.52 -31.85
N LYS A 144 2.23 3.80 -32.77
CA LYS A 144 3.40 4.31 -33.52
C LYS A 144 3.03 4.90 -34.87
N ASN A 145 1.95 4.43 -35.49
CA ASN A 145 1.41 4.96 -36.73
C ASN A 145 0.00 5.53 -36.51
N ARG A 146 -0.15 6.86 -36.63
CA ARG A 146 -1.43 7.54 -36.42
C ARG A 146 -2.47 7.24 -37.50
N SER A 147 -2.06 6.76 -38.67
CA SER A 147 -2.98 6.38 -39.75
C SER A 147 -3.63 5.00 -39.52
N ARG A 148 -3.12 4.21 -38.56
CA ARG A 148 -3.64 2.89 -38.18
C ARG A 148 -3.48 2.65 -36.67
N PRO A 149 -4.14 3.44 -35.81
CA PRO A 149 -3.92 3.38 -34.37
C PRO A 149 -4.37 2.04 -33.77
N GLU A 150 -5.50 1.49 -34.20
CA GLU A 150 -6.05 0.21 -33.72
C GLU A 150 -5.09 -0.94 -34.02
N GLY A 151 -4.56 -0.99 -35.25
CA GLY A 151 -3.59 -2.01 -35.65
C GLY A 151 -2.30 -1.95 -34.83
N CYS A 152 -1.81 -0.75 -34.49
CA CYS A 152 -0.63 -0.60 -33.63
C CYS A 152 -0.91 -1.09 -32.19
N MET A 153 -2.10 -0.80 -31.66
CA MET A 153 -2.49 -1.25 -30.32
C MET A 153 -2.57 -2.78 -30.27
N VAL A 154 -3.26 -3.39 -31.23
CA VAL A 154 -3.42 -4.84 -31.35
C VAL A 154 -2.06 -5.54 -31.50
N GLU A 155 -1.20 -5.08 -32.42
CA GLU A 155 0.14 -5.66 -32.64
C GLU A 155 0.95 -5.67 -31.34
N ARG A 156 0.95 -4.55 -30.60
CA ARG A 156 1.73 -4.42 -29.38
C ARG A 156 1.14 -5.23 -28.22
N TYR A 157 -0.18 -5.24 -28.07
CA TYR A 157 -0.86 -6.02 -27.04
C TYR A 157 -0.58 -7.52 -27.21
N ILE A 158 -0.69 -8.05 -28.44
CA ILE A 158 -0.35 -9.46 -28.75
C ILE A 158 1.08 -9.81 -28.32
N VAL A 159 2.03 -8.91 -28.59
CA VAL A 159 3.44 -9.13 -28.19
C VAL A 159 3.57 -9.18 -26.67
N GLU A 160 2.89 -8.30 -25.94
CA GLU A 160 2.97 -8.29 -24.47
C GLU A 160 2.35 -9.56 -23.87
N GLU A 161 1.15 -9.94 -24.30
CA GLU A 161 0.49 -11.20 -23.91
C GLU A 161 1.33 -12.45 -24.23
N ALA A 162 1.95 -12.48 -25.42
CA ALA A 162 2.80 -13.61 -25.81
C ALA A 162 4.04 -13.72 -24.93
N ILE A 163 4.68 -12.59 -24.58
CA ILE A 163 5.84 -12.59 -23.70
C ILE A 163 5.42 -13.00 -22.30
N GLU A 164 4.31 -12.46 -21.77
CA GLU A 164 3.80 -12.80 -20.44
C GLU A 164 3.50 -14.29 -20.31
N PHE A 165 2.77 -14.86 -21.27
CA PHE A 165 2.53 -16.31 -21.34
C PHE A 165 3.84 -17.11 -21.39
N CYS A 166 4.80 -16.68 -22.22
CA CYS A 166 6.09 -17.37 -22.31
C CYS A 166 6.87 -17.30 -20.98
N THR A 167 6.76 -16.20 -20.24
CA THR A 167 7.45 -16.03 -18.95
C THR A 167 6.80 -16.84 -17.85
N GLU A 168 5.48 -16.97 -17.84
CA GLU A 168 4.75 -17.85 -16.91
C GLU A 168 5.07 -19.32 -17.20
N TYR A 169 5.11 -19.69 -18.48
CA TYR A 169 5.43 -21.06 -18.90
C TYR A 169 6.92 -21.43 -18.66
N LEU A 170 7.83 -20.46 -18.85
CA LEU A 170 9.27 -20.63 -18.65
C LEU A 170 9.69 -19.95 -17.35
N SER A 171 9.33 -20.57 -16.22
CA SER A 171 9.51 -20.06 -14.84
C SER A 171 10.92 -19.60 -14.44
N ASN A 172 11.95 -19.77 -15.29
CA ASN A 172 13.34 -19.37 -15.05
C ASN A 172 13.90 -18.38 -16.09
N VAL A 173 13.06 -17.73 -16.91
CA VAL A 173 13.51 -16.78 -17.95
C VAL A 173 13.14 -15.35 -17.58
N GLN A 174 14.14 -14.48 -17.51
CA GLN A 174 13.93 -13.06 -17.29
C GLN A 174 13.38 -12.38 -18.55
N SER A 175 12.20 -11.75 -18.46
CA SER A 175 11.65 -10.94 -19.55
C SER A 175 12.48 -9.67 -19.77
N ILE A 176 12.78 -9.37 -21.03
CA ILE A 176 13.44 -8.14 -21.46
C ILE A 176 12.42 -7.32 -22.26
N GLY A 177 12.18 -6.07 -21.86
CA GLY A 177 11.30 -5.14 -22.59
C GLY A 177 9.83 -5.14 -22.17
N LEU A 178 9.43 -6.01 -21.24
CA LEU A 178 8.23 -5.82 -20.43
C LEU A 178 8.56 -4.97 -19.20
N PRO A 179 7.67 -4.06 -18.77
CA PRO A 179 7.77 -3.49 -17.43
C PRO A 179 7.70 -4.65 -16.44
N LYS A 180 8.81 -4.98 -15.77
CA LYS A 180 8.76 -5.91 -14.64
C LYS A 180 7.70 -5.41 -13.66
N SER A 181 6.88 -6.31 -13.15
CA SER A 181 6.01 -6.02 -12.01
C SER A 181 6.91 -5.54 -10.86
N GLN A 182 7.01 -4.22 -10.67
CA GLN A 182 7.70 -3.61 -9.53
C GLN A 182 7.02 -4.00 -8.20
N LEU A 183 5.90 -4.73 -8.25
CA LEU A 183 4.99 -5.00 -7.14
C LEU A 183 5.40 -6.23 -6.34
N VAL A 184 5.79 -7.33 -7.01
CA VAL A 184 6.28 -8.55 -6.33
C VAL A 184 7.55 -8.21 -5.53
N GLU A 185 8.46 -7.45 -6.13
CA GLU A 185 9.68 -6.98 -5.48
C GLU A 185 9.42 -5.99 -4.33
N LYS A 186 8.31 -5.22 -4.35
CA LYS A 186 7.92 -4.31 -3.26
C LYS A 186 7.27 -5.03 -2.07
N LYS A 187 6.76 -6.26 -2.24
CA LYS A 187 6.18 -7.04 -1.14
C LYS A 187 7.25 -7.73 -0.29
N GLU A 188 8.21 -8.39 -0.94
CA GLU A 188 9.25 -9.18 -0.28
C GLU A 188 10.37 -8.34 0.37
N GLY A 189 10.41 -7.04 0.06
CA GLY A 189 11.43 -6.14 0.55
C GLY A 189 12.49 -5.86 -0.51
N LYS A 190 12.65 -4.60 -0.91
CA LYS A 190 13.67 -4.20 -1.87
C LYS A 190 14.35 -2.90 -1.49
N ASN A 191 15.69 -2.93 -1.55
CA ASN A 191 16.55 -1.76 -1.48
C ASN A 191 16.37 -0.90 -2.74
N LEU A 192 15.99 0.36 -2.58
CA LEU A 192 15.73 1.26 -3.72
C LEU A 192 16.83 2.27 -3.93
N ILE A 193 17.24 2.98 -2.87
CA ILE A 193 18.17 4.12 -2.96
C ILE A 193 19.14 4.10 -1.78
N GLY A 194 20.41 4.35 -2.07
CA GLY A 194 21.50 4.34 -1.10
C GLY A 194 22.08 2.93 -0.94
N ASN A 195 23.37 2.84 -0.64
CA ASN A 195 24.00 1.64 -0.12
C ASN A 195 25.31 2.07 0.54
N LYS A 196 25.22 2.49 1.80
CA LYS A 196 26.37 2.91 2.59
C LYS A 196 26.56 1.95 3.75
N ILE A 197 27.78 1.50 3.97
CA ILE A 197 28.12 0.72 5.16
C ILE A 197 28.37 1.69 6.31
N VAL A 198 27.64 1.52 7.41
CA VAL A 198 27.73 2.37 8.61
C VAL A 198 28.04 1.50 9.81
N ALA A 199 28.99 1.93 10.65
CA ALA A 199 29.25 1.32 11.94
C ALA A 199 28.24 1.82 12.96
N VAL A 200 27.59 0.90 13.68
CA VAL A 200 26.55 1.18 14.68
C VAL A 200 27.13 1.08 16.08
N SER A 201 26.67 1.94 17.00
CA SER A 201 27.10 1.87 18.40
C SER A 201 26.64 0.57 19.06
N ARG A 202 27.35 0.12 20.10
CA ARG A 202 26.94 -1.08 20.84
C ARG A 202 25.53 -0.95 21.44
N VAL A 203 25.18 0.25 21.93
CA VAL A 203 23.86 0.51 22.52
C VAL A 203 22.75 0.35 21.48
N GLU A 204 22.88 1.00 20.32
CA GLU A 204 21.87 0.89 19.25
C GLU A 204 21.80 -0.54 18.69
N ARG A 205 22.95 -1.21 18.53
CA ARG A 205 23.01 -2.59 18.06
C ARG A 205 22.31 -3.55 19.03
N ASP A 206 22.55 -3.40 20.34
CA ASP A 206 21.92 -4.25 21.35
C ASP A 206 20.41 -3.90 21.50
N GLN A 207 20.00 -2.64 21.36
CA GLN A 207 18.58 -2.24 21.32
C GLN A 207 17.85 -2.88 20.13
N VAL A 208 18.41 -2.76 18.92
CA VAL A 208 17.82 -3.36 17.72
C VAL A 208 17.79 -4.87 17.85
N HIS A 209 18.88 -5.48 18.32
CA HIS A 209 18.96 -6.93 18.45
C HIS A 209 17.95 -7.46 19.46
N LEU A 210 17.79 -6.80 20.62
CA LEU A 210 16.76 -7.14 21.60
C LEU A 210 15.35 -7.04 20.99
N TYR A 211 15.08 -5.98 20.22
CA TYR A 211 13.80 -5.82 19.53
C TYR A 211 13.54 -6.96 18.54
N VAL A 212 14.55 -7.33 17.74
CA VAL A 212 14.44 -8.48 16.83
C VAL A 212 14.12 -9.75 17.60
N LEU A 213 14.86 -10.05 18.68
CA LEU A 213 14.64 -11.26 19.47
C LEU A 213 13.21 -11.34 20.04
N HIS A 214 12.65 -10.22 20.51
CA HIS A 214 11.28 -10.15 21.02
C HIS A 214 10.19 -10.30 19.96
N ASN A 215 10.53 -10.19 18.67
CA ASN A 215 9.58 -10.30 17.57
C ASN A 215 9.81 -11.55 16.70
N GLU A 216 10.71 -12.44 17.13
CA GLU A 216 10.99 -13.70 16.43
C GLU A 216 10.24 -14.86 17.08
N ASN A 217 9.39 -15.53 16.30
CA ASN A 217 8.54 -16.63 16.77
C ASN A 217 9.35 -17.79 17.40
N GLU A 218 10.55 -18.08 16.87
CA GLU A 218 11.42 -19.13 17.42
C GLU A 218 12.03 -18.75 18.78
N VAL A 219 12.06 -17.45 19.12
CA VAL A 219 12.66 -16.92 20.35
C VAL A 219 11.62 -16.75 21.47
N GLU A 220 10.35 -16.57 21.13
CA GLU A 220 9.23 -16.39 22.09
C GLU A 220 9.26 -17.38 23.28
N PRO A 221 9.48 -18.71 23.10
CA PRO A 221 9.53 -19.62 24.25
C PRO A 221 10.68 -19.33 25.20
N TYR A 222 11.80 -18.81 24.69
CA TYR A 222 12.98 -18.47 25.49
C TYR A 222 12.80 -17.17 26.27
N VAL A 223 11.99 -16.24 25.75
CA VAL A 223 11.60 -15.03 26.46
C VAL A 223 10.89 -15.40 27.77
N GLU A 224 9.90 -16.30 27.68
CA GLU A 224 9.14 -16.75 28.85
C GLU A 224 9.99 -17.58 29.81
N ILE A 225 10.81 -18.51 29.31
CA ILE A 225 11.76 -19.27 30.14
C ILE A 225 12.66 -18.32 30.94
N HIS A 226 13.21 -17.28 30.31
CA HIS A 226 14.07 -16.34 31.00
C HIS A 226 13.34 -15.55 32.08
N LYS A 227 12.12 -15.07 31.78
CA LYS A 227 11.27 -14.38 32.77
C LYS A 227 10.97 -15.30 33.97
N ASP A 228 10.67 -16.58 33.74
CA ASP A 228 10.43 -17.55 34.81
C ASP A 228 11.66 -17.82 35.66
N VAL A 229 12.84 -17.92 35.04
CA VAL A 229 14.13 -18.00 35.77
C VAL A 229 14.31 -16.76 36.65
N LEU A 230 14.03 -15.56 36.15
CA LEU A 230 14.13 -14.33 36.93
C LEU A 230 13.12 -14.26 38.07
N ARG A 231 11.89 -14.73 37.86
CA ARG A 231 10.84 -14.84 38.90
C ARG A 231 11.27 -15.80 40.00
N GLY A 232 11.83 -16.95 39.64
CA GLY A 232 12.35 -17.94 40.60
C GLY A 232 13.54 -17.42 41.42
N LEU A 233 14.47 -16.71 40.78
CA LEU A 233 15.64 -16.13 41.45
C LEU A 233 15.29 -14.90 42.30
N ASN A 234 14.21 -14.19 41.97
CA ASN A 234 13.84 -12.94 42.63
C ASN A 234 12.35 -12.89 43.04
N PRO A 235 11.88 -13.73 43.99
CA PRO A 235 10.46 -13.85 44.31
C PRO A 235 9.80 -12.56 44.85
N ASN A 236 10.59 -11.65 45.42
CA ASN A 236 10.11 -10.41 46.05
C ASN A 236 10.05 -9.21 45.09
N ARG A 237 10.39 -9.38 43.81
CA ARG A 237 10.42 -8.30 42.81
C ARG A 237 9.10 -8.25 42.04
N ASN A 238 8.70 -7.03 41.65
CA ASN A 238 7.50 -6.83 40.84
C ASN A 238 7.75 -7.06 39.35
N GLU A 239 6.68 -7.22 38.57
CA GLU A 239 6.77 -7.53 37.14
C GLU A 239 7.56 -6.47 36.35
N ASN A 240 7.39 -5.19 36.68
CA ASN A 240 8.15 -4.10 36.04
C ASN A 240 9.66 -4.19 36.29
N TRP A 241 10.09 -4.77 37.41
CA TRP A 241 11.50 -5.05 37.65
C TRP A 241 11.96 -6.26 36.83
N ILE A 242 11.15 -7.32 36.76
CA ILE A 242 11.44 -8.52 35.96
C ILE A 242 11.62 -8.15 34.48
N VAL A 243 10.73 -7.35 33.90
CA VAL A 243 10.83 -6.90 32.49
C VAL A 243 12.10 -6.08 32.25
N ARG A 244 12.44 -5.16 33.16
CA ARG A 244 13.66 -4.35 33.04
C ARG A 244 14.92 -5.19 33.15
N GLU A 245 14.95 -6.12 34.11
CA GLU A 245 16.09 -7.00 34.29
C GLU A 245 16.23 -7.96 33.11
N HIS A 246 15.12 -8.54 32.64
CA HIS A 246 15.06 -9.34 31.41
C HIS A 246 15.67 -8.57 30.23
N ASN A 247 15.18 -7.38 29.92
CA ASN A 247 15.71 -6.57 28.80
C ASN A 247 17.21 -6.26 28.95
N ARG A 248 17.72 -6.18 30.18
CA ARG A 248 19.14 -5.90 30.45
C ARG A 248 20.04 -7.11 30.24
N CYS A 249 19.60 -8.31 30.61
CA CYS A 249 20.44 -9.51 30.60
C CYS A 249 20.01 -10.59 29.59
N PHE A 250 18.93 -10.38 28.83
CA PHE A 250 18.41 -11.40 27.92
C PHE A 250 19.38 -11.74 26.77
N ILE A 251 20.00 -10.76 26.13
CA ILE A 251 20.97 -11.04 25.03
C ILE A 251 22.10 -11.98 25.48
N PRO A 252 22.87 -11.67 26.55
CA PRO A 252 23.92 -12.58 26.99
C PRO A 252 23.38 -13.92 27.49
N TRP A 253 22.26 -13.93 28.24
CA TRP A 253 21.63 -15.16 28.70
C TRP A 253 21.18 -16.06 27.55
N PHE A 254 20.53 -15.49 26.54
CA PHE A 254 20.01 -16.19 25.37
C PHE A 254 21.15 -16.82 24.58
N LYS A 255 22.25 -16.08 24.40
CA LYS A 255 23.47 -16.60 23.80
C LYS A 255 23.97 -17.83 24.55
N ASP A 256 24.24 -17.70 25.85
CA ASP A 256 24.81 -18.78 26.66
C ASP A 256 23.89 -20.01 26.70
N HIS A 257 22.58 -19.80 26.82
CA HIS A 257 21.58 -20.86 26.85
C HIS A 257 21.48 -21.63 25.53
N ILE A 258 21.47 -20.93 24.39
CA ILE A 258 21.41 -21.54 23.07
C ILE A 258 22.68 -22.33 22.78
N TYR A 259 23.87 -21.78 23.08
CA TYR A 259 25.13 -22.51 22.88
C TYR A 259 25.27 -23.71 23.82
N SER A 260 24.87 -23.60 25.09
CA SER A 260 24.86 -24.73 26.02
C SER A 260 23.94 -25.86 25.54
N LYS A 261 22.74 -25.54 25.03
CA LYS A 261 21.83 -26.52 24.45
C LYS A 261 22.40 -27.14 23.18
N TYR A 262 23.00 -26.33 22.31
CA TYR A 262 23.61 -26.81 21.07
C TYR A 262 24.74 -27.81 21.31
N TYR A 263 25.60 -27.60 22.32
CA TYR A 263 26.63 -28.57 22.68
C TYR A 263 26.08 -29.88 23.26
N SER A 264 24.89 -29.84 23.87
CA SER A 264 24.25 -31.01 24.48
C SER A 264 23.42 -31.80 23.48
N ASP A 265 22.67 -31.11 22.62
CA ASP A 265 21.83 -31.67 21.58
C ASP A 265 21.81 -30.74 20.35
N PRO A 266 22.74 -30.93 19.39
CA PRO A 266 22.84 -30.11 18.20
C PRO A 266 21.59 -30.12 17.30
N ALA A 267 20.78 -31.18 17.36
CA ALA A 267 19.59 -31.32 16.52
C ALA A 267 18.41 -30.48 17.04
N SER A 268 18.44 -30.08 18.31
CA SER A 268 17.37 -29.29 18.95
C SER A 268 17.39 -27.79 18.60
N ILE A 269 18.48 -27.27 18.03
CA ILE A 269 18.69 -25.85 17.76
C ILE A 269 18.83 -25.60 16.25
N THR A 270 17.95 -24.75 15.71
CA THR A 270 17.97 -24.35 14.29
C THR A 270 19.19 -23.46 13.97
N GLU A 271 19.59 -23.41 12.69
CA GLU A 271 20.65 -22.48 12.25
C GLU A 271 20.24 -21.02 12.47
N ARG A 272 18.94 -20.70 12.29
CA ARG A 272 18.40 -19.36 12.56
C ARG A 272 18.58 -18.97 14.02
N LEU A 273 18.21 -19.83 14.98
CA LEU A 273 18.39 -19.54 16.41
C LEU A 273 19.86 -19.34 16.78
N ARG A 274 20.78 -20.09 16.16
CA ARG A 274 22.22 -19.91 16.39
C ARG A 274 22.72 -18.55 15.91
N CYS A 275 22.28 -18.11 14.73
CA CYS A 275 22.62 -16.79 14.19
C CYS A 275 22.03 -15.67 15.06
N LEU A 276 20.78 -15.83 15.52
CA LEU A 276 20.13 -14.90 16.46
C LEU A 276 20.89 -14.85 17.80
N ALA A 277 21.33 -15.99 18.35
CA ALA A 277 22.10 -16.04 19.59
C ALA A 277 23.49 -15.40 19.47
N TYR A 278 24.12 -15.47 18.29
CA TYR A 278 25.37 -14.77 18.03
C TYR A 278 25.16 -13.25 17.92
N GLY A 279 24.02 -12.85 17.33
CA GLY A 279 23.61 -11.48 17.10
C GLY A 279 24.23 -10.88 15.83
N PRO A 280 23.78 -9.68 15.43
CA PRO A 280 24.13 -9.13 14.13
C PRO A 280 25.50 -8.45 14.14
N SER A 281 26.03 -8.22 12.93
CA SER A 281 27.23 -7.41 12.68
C SER A 281 27.10 -5.97 13.22
N PHE A 282 28.22 -5.39 13.63
CA PHE A 282 28.32 -3.97 13.99
C PHE A 282 28.29 -3.03 12.76
N HIS A 283 28.47 -3.59 11.55
CA HIS A 283 28.40 -2.86 10.29
C HIS A 283 27.08 -3.19 9.61
N VAL A 284 26.28 -2.16 9.33
CA VAL A 284 24.96 -2.29 8.70
C VAL A 284 24.93 -1.61 7.35
N PHE A 285 24.08 -2.10 6.45
CA PHE A 285 23.77 -1.39 5.23
C PHE A 285 22.73 -0.31 5.52
N SER A 286 23.03 0.93 5.15
CA SER A 286 22.14 2.08 5.31
C SER A 286 21.58 2.53 3.97
N TYR A 287 20.26 2.72 3.95
CA TYR A 287 19.47 3.08 2.79
C TYR A 287 18.72 4.39 3.02
N SER A 288 18.49 5.12 1.94
CA SER A 288 17.66 6.34 1.93
C SER A 288 16.21 6.04 1.54
N ALA A 289 15.98 4.92 0.84
CA ALA A 289 14.67 4.41 0.46
C ALA A 289 14.60 2.88 0.49
N TYR A 290 13.50 2.35 1.02
CA TYR A 290 13.23 0.92 1.13
C TYR A 290 11.78 0.63 0.78
N ALA A 291 11.55 -0.41 -0.03
CA ALA A 291 10.22 -0.87 -0.37
C ALA A 291 9.88 -2.13 0.42
N ILE A 292 8.72 -2.18 1.07
CA ILE A 292 8.20 -3.36 1.78
C ILE A 292 6.70 -3.21 1.96
N ASN A 293 5.98 -4.33 2.11
CA ASN A 293 4.53 -4.35 2.33
C ASN A 293 3.74 -3.61 1.22
N GLY A 294 4.29 -3.52 0.00
CA GLY A 294 3.68 -2.75 -1.10
C GLY A 294 3.87 -1.23 -1.01
N TYR A 295 4.48 -0.73 0.06
CA TYR A 295 4.81 0.68 0.25
C TYR A 295 6.25 0.99 -0.16
N THR A 296 6.53 2.28 -0.34
CA THR A 296 7.88 2.80 -0.55
C THR A 296 8.17 3.81 0.56
N PHE A 297 9.08 3.46 1.46
CA PHE A 297 9.46 4.26 2.62
C PHE A 297 10.75 5.02 2.36
N TYR A 298 10.78 6.29 2.76
CA TYR A 298 11.97 7.14 2.72
C TYR A 298 12.44 7.49 4.12
N THR A 299 13.75 7.68 4.28
CA THR A 299 14.26 8.47 5.40
C THR A 299 13.77 9.92 5.28
N LYS A 300 13.58 10.62 6.40
CA LYS A 300 13.17 12.03 6.42
C LYS A 300 14.05 12.91 5.55
N GLU A 301 15.37 12.66 5.55
CA GLU A 301 16.34 13.39 4.74
C GLU A 301 16.09 13.20 3.23
N GLN A 302 15.81 11.98 2.80
CA GLN A 302 15.44 11.70 1.41
C GLN A 302 14.08 12.27 1.05
N ASP A 303 13.14 12.20 1.99
CA ASP A 303 11.82 12.76 1.84
C ASP A 303 11.90 14.26 1.57
N ASP A 304 12.67 15.02 2.34
CA ASP A 304 12.83 16.48 2.18
C ASP A 304 13.37 16.90 0.79
N LYS A 305 14.12 16.03 0.12
CA LYS A 305 14.63 16.24 -1.24
C LYS A 305 13.63 15.81 -2.33
N SER A 306 12.62 15.04 -1.97
CA SER A 306 11.61 14.48 -2.87
C SER A 306 10.39 15.39 -3.05
N THR A 307 9.61 15.15 -4.10
CA THR A 307 8.26 15.72 -4.26
C THR A 307 7.16 14.89 -3.58
N MET A 308 7.50 13.70 -3.05
CA MET A 308 6.59 12.78 -2.35
C MET A 308 6.84 12.78 -0.84
N GLN A 309 5.85 12.41 -0.03
CA GLN A 309 5.97 12.26 1.43
C GLN A 309 5.88 10.77 1.81
N ASN A 310 7.02 10.11 1.91
CA ASN A 310 7.13 8.66 2.13
C ASN A 310 7.77 8.30 3.49
N SER A 311 8.09 9.28 4.34
CA SER A 311 8.76 9.05 5.63
C SER A 311 7.84 8.80 6.82
N GLY A 312 6.54 9.03 6.68
CA GLY A 312 5.58 8.80 7.76
C GLY A 312 5.31 7.32 7.95
N VAL A 313 5.32 6.90 9.21
CA VAL A 313 5.15 5.49 9.60
C VAL A 313 4.22 5.36 10.80
N THR A 314 3.47 4.27 10.83
CA THR A 314 2.72 3.85 11.99
C THR A 314 2.89 2.37 12.27
N VAL A 315 2.84 2.02 13.55
CA VAL A 315 2.77 0.64 14.03
C VAL A 315 1.60 0.51 14.99
N VAL A 316 0.86 -0.59 14.89
CA VAL A 316 -0.22 -0.93 15.82
C VAL A 316 0.36 -1.92 16.82
N ALA A 317 0.30 -1.60 18.10
CA ALA A 317 0.73 -2.48 19.17
C ALA A 317 -0.39 -2.66 20.20
N GLU A 318 -0.52 -3.87 20.73
CA GLU A 318 -1.46 -4.17 21.80
C GLU A 318 -0.92 -3.57 23.11
N ALA A 319 -1.68 -2.67 23.71
CA ALA A 319 -1.29 -1.98 24.92
C ALA A 319 -2.33 -2.16 26.02
N MET A 320 -1.84 -2.35 27.24
CA MET A 320 -2.64 -2.48 28.44
C MET A 320 -3.17 -1.10 28.86
N HIS A 321 -4.47 -0.87 28.68
CA HIS A 321 -5.15 0.33 29.16
C HIS A 321 -5.53 0.14 30.63
N ILE A 322 -4.92 0.96 31.49
CA ILE A 322 -5.16 0.97 32.93
C ILE A 322 -5.85 2.29 33.25
N SER A 323 -7.14 2.25 33.61
CA SER A 323 -7.96 3.46 33.80
C SER A 323 -7.55 4.25 35.06
N SER A 324 -6.88 3.58 36.00
CA SER A 324 -6.18 4.21 37.13
C SER A 324 -5.16 3.23 37.71
N VAL A 325 -4.18 3.71 38.48
CA VAL A 325 -3.16 2.89 39.17
C VAL A 325 -3.78 1.79 40.08
N LYS A 326 -5.08 1.89 40.42
CA LYS A 326 -5.83 0.91 41.22
C LYS A 326 -6.79 0.04 40.38
N ASP A 327 -6.72 0.10 39.05
CA ASP A 327 -7.61 -0.68 38.17
C ASP A 327 -7.25 -2.16 38.23
N LEU A 328 -8.22 -2.99 38.64
CA LEU A 328 -8.06 -4.43 38.80
C LEU A 328 -8.36 -5.19 37.49
N ASN A 329 -8.88 -4.52 36.46
CA ASN A 329 -9.26 -5.12 35.18
C ASN A 329 -8.65 -4.35 34.00
N PRO A 330 -7.36 -4.55 33.72
CA PRO A 330 -6.71 -3.95 32.57
C PRO A 330 -7.37 -4.41 31.27
N LYS A 331 -7.75 -3.45 30.40
CA LYS A 331 -8.26 -3.76 29.06
C LYS A 331 -7.11 -3.66 28.06
N PHE A 332 -6.85 -4.72 27.31
CA PHE A 332 -5.95 -4.67 26.17
C PHE A 332 -6.63 -3.93 25.03
N SER A 333 -5.97 -2.90 24.50
CA SER A 333 -6.45 -2.11 23.36
C SER A 333 -5.31 -1.90 22.37
N ASN A 334 -5.60 -2.02 21.08
CA ASN A 334 -4.65 -1.73 20.02
C ASN A 334 -4.39 -0.21 19.95
N LEU A 335 -3.19 0.21 20.32
CA LEU A 335 -2.73 1.59 20.18
C LEU A 335 -1.90 1.74 18.91
N SER A 336 -2.18 2.79 18.14
CA SER A 336 -1.37 3.17 16.99
C SER A 336 -0.33 4.19 17.42
N TYR A 337 0.93 3.88 17.14
CA TYR A 337 2.06 4.78 17.33
C TYR A 337 2.39 5.42 15.99
N PHE A 338 2.65 6.72 15.98
CA PHE A 338 2.92 7.48 14.76
C PHE A 338 4.29 8.11 14.85
N GLY A 339 5.04 8.09 13.76
CA GLY A 339 6.40 8.61 13.74
C GLY A 339 6.90 8.89 12.33
N VAL A 340 8.15 9.35 12.30
CA VAL A 340 8.86 9.67 11.06
C VAL A 340 10.11 8.82 11.00
N ILE A 341 10.35 8.13 9.88
CA ILE A 341 11.55 7.32 9.67
C ILE A 341 12.76 8.24 9.52
N GLU A 342 13.72 8.13 10.43
CA GLU A 342 15.00 8.84 10.34
C GLU A 342 16.06 7.97 9.67
N ARG A 343 16.03 6.66 9.90
CA ARG A 343 17.07 5.72 9.44
C ARG A 343 16.44 4.44 8.92
N ILE A 344 17.01 3.92 7.84
CA ILE A 344 16.69 2.59 7.32
C ILE A 344 17.99 1.80 7.29
N TRP A 345 18.04 0.73 8.09
CA TRP A 345 19.20 -0.14 8.22
C TRP A 345 18.82 -1.57 7.89
N VAL A 346 19.75 -2.30 7.30
CA VAL A 346 19.63 -3.74 7.10
C VAL A 346 20.75 -4.41 7.90
N PHE A 347 20.37 -5.12 8.95
CA PHE A 347 21.30 -5.84 9.81
C PHE A 347 21.59 -7.21 9.23
N ASP A 348 22.88 -7.56 9.20
CA ASP A 348 23.37 -8.84 8.72
C ASP A 348 23.60 -9.80 9.90
N TYR A 349 22.90 -10.93 9.86
CA TYR A 349 23.02 -12.07 10.78
C TYR A 349 23.77 -13.23 10.12
N GLU A 350 24.66 -12.93 9.17
CA GLU A 350 25.46 -13.84 8.33
C GLU A 350 24.63 -14.62 7.30
N LYS A 351 23.59 -15.34 7.74
CA LYS A 351 22.77 -16.20 6.90
C LYS A 351 21.51 -15.53 6.37
N PHE A 352 21.08 -14.46 7.02
CA PHE A 352 19.90 -13.69 6.63
C PHE A 352 20.08 -12.23 7.03
N GLN A 353 19.26 -11.38 6.42
CA GLN A 353 19.25 -9.96 6.67
C GLN A 353 17.89 -9.52 7.22
N ILE A 354 17.90 -8.58 8.17
CA ILE A 354 16.67 -8.03 8.73
C ILE A 354 16.65 -6.51 8.50
N PRO A 355 15.66 -6.00 7.74
CA PRO A 355 15.44 -4.57 7.58
C PRO A 355 14.77 -3.96 8.82
N ILE A 356 15.35 -2.88 9.33
CA ILE A 356 14.96 -2.16 10.55
C ILE A 356 14.77 -0.70 10.22
N PHE A 357 13.65 -0.11 10.68
CA PHE A 357 13.42 1.33 10.61
C PHE A 357 13.70 1.96 11.97
N GLY A 358 14.59 2.94 11.98
CA GLY A 358 14.81 3.86 13.10
C GLY A 358 13.88 5.06 12.95
N CYS A 359 12.96 5.21 13.88
CA CYS A 359 11.84 6.12 13.83
C CYS A 359 11.91 7.13 14.97
N LYS A 360 11.59 8.38 14.64
CA LYS A 360 11.29 9.43 15.61
C LYS A 360 9.79 9.37 15.92
N TRP A 361 9.45 8.77 17.06
CA TRP A 361 8.06 8.59 17.49
C TRP A 361 7.47 9.85 18.12
N VAL A 362 6.17 10.05 17.90
CA VAL A 362 5.37 11.05 18.61
C VAL A 362 5.04 10.54 20.01
N GLU A 363 5.03 11.44 21.00
CA GLU A 363 4.63 11.12 22.38
C GLU A 363 3.12 10.86 22.49
N ASN A 364 2.70 9.80 23.20
CA ASN A 364 1.29 9.36 23.24
C ASN A 364 0.46 10.02 24.37
N ASN A 365 1.10 10.66 25.36
CA ASN A 365 0.46 11.20 26.57
C ASN A 365 -0.21 12.58 26.35
N ASN A 366 -1.24 12.63 25.48
CA ASN A 366 -2.06 13.80 25.06
C ASN A 366 -1.64 14.50 23.76
N ASP A 367 -0.56 14.08 23.11
CA ASP A 367 -0.10 14.67 21.84
C ASP A 367 -0.63 13.93 20.60
N ILE A 368 -1.52 12.95 20.82
CA ILE A 368 -2.42 12.39 19.82
C ILE A 368 -3.85 12.70 20.23
N ARG A 369 -4.63 13.32 19.34
CA ARG A 369 -6.04 13.60 19.62
C ARG A 369 -6.91 13.50 18.39
N MET A 370 -8.15 13.09 18.61
CA MET A 370 -9.23 13.27 17.65
C MET A 370 -9.89 14.61 17.91
N ASP A 371 -9.98 15.45 16.89
CA ASP A 371 -10.69 16.71 17.03
C ASP A 371 -12.22 16.54 16.91
N LYS A 372 -12.99 17.62 17.10
CA LYS A 372 -14.46 17.59 17.00
C LYS A 372 -14.97 17.25 15.60
N SER A 373 -14.14 17.40 14.59
CA SER A 373 -14.42 17.03 13.20
C SER A 373 -13.87 15.64 12.87
N GLY A 374 -13.36 14.92 13.87
CA GLY A 374 -12.68 13.63 13.87
C GLY A 374 -11.48 13.48 12.95
N PHE A 375 -10.69 14.54 12.80
CA PHE A 375 -9.33 14.40 12.30
C PHE A 375 -8.39 13.95 13.41
N LEU A 376 -7.57 12.93 13.12
CA LEU A 376 -6.46 12.53 13.97
C LEU A 376 -5.32 13.53 13.84
N GLN A 377 -4.92 14.15 14.96
CA GLN A 377 -3.87 15.16 15.01
C GLN A 377 -2.71 14.71 15.89
N VAL A 378 -1.49 15.00 15.44
CA VAL A 378 -0.24 14.71 16.13
C VAL A 378 0.67 15.94 16.18
N ASP A 379 1.48 16.07 17.23
CA ASP A 379 2.57 17.05 17.30
C ASP A 379 3.92 16.38 17.00
N LEU A 380 4.41 16.54 15.77
CA LEU A 380 5.68 15.95 15.31
C LEU A 380 6.92 16.55 15.99
N ASN A 381 6.78 17.66 16.74
CA ASN A 381 7.90 18.30 17.43
C ASN A 381 8.20 17.64 18.78
N ARG A 382 7.25 16.90 19.36
CA ARG A 382 7.41 16.20 20.63
C ARG A 382 7.78 14.74 20.42
N VAL A 383 8.99 14.40 20.86
CA VAL A 383 9.59 13.09 20.65
C VAL A 383 9.34 12.20 21.86
N GLY A 384 8.56 11.15 21.66
CA GLY A 384 8.38 10.05 22.62
C GLY A 384 9.34 8.89 22.35
N TYR A 385 9.34 7.92 23.27
CA TYR A 385 9.91 6.57 23.05
C TYR A 385 11.36 6.54 22.54
N LYS A 386 12.23 7.41 23.07
CA LYS A 386 13.65 7.48 22.64
C LYS A 386 14.41 6.17 22.87
N ASP A 387 14.02 5.40 23.89
CA ASP A 387 14.65 4.11 24.20
C ASP A 387 14.10 2.95 23.32
N GLU A 388 13.01 3.19 22.57
CA GLU A 388 12.31 2.22 21.71
C GLU A 388 12.09 2.80 20.31
N SER A 389 13.17 3.31 19.70
CA SER A 389 13.10 4.01 18.41
C SER A 389 13.10 3.08 17.20
N PHE A 390 13.13 1.76 17.36
CA PHE A 390 13.31 0.82 16.25
C PHE A 390 12.11 -0.12 16.08
N ILE A 391 11.78 -0.42 14.83
CA ILE A 391 10.77 -1.43 14.45
C ILE A 391 11.29 -2.32 13.31
N LEU A 392 10.73 -3.51 13.16
CA LEU A 392 10.91 -4.31 11.95
C LEU A 392 10.25 -3.58 10.79
N ALA A 393 10.91 -3.52 9.63
CA ALA A 393 10.30 -2.92 8.45
C ALA A 393 9.00 -3.62 8.04
N SER A 394 8.87 -4.92 8.33
CA SER A 394 7.65 -5.71 8.08
C SER A 394 6.44 -5.29 8.92
N GLN A 395 6.66 -4.62 10.06
CA GLN A 395 5.59 -4.11 10.92
C GLN A 395 5.10 -2.72 10.51
N ALA A 396 5.86 -2.04 9.64
CA ALA A 396 5.58 -0.68 9.25
C ALA A 396 4.36 -0.58 8.32
N ARG A 397 3.45 0.34 8.64
CA ARG A 397 2.42 0.86 7.74
C ARG A 397 2.72 2.30 7.39
N GLN A 398 2.43 2.70 6.16
CA GLN A 398 2.72 4.06 5.69
C GLN A 398 1.59 5.03 6.04
N VAL A 399 1.96 6.16 6.63
CA VAL A 399 1.11 7.32 6.83
C VAL A 399 1.81 8.55 6.27
N PHE A 400 1.10 9.66 6.15
CA PHE A 400 1.67 10.95 5.82
C PHE A 400 0.96 12.05 6.59
N TYR A 401 1.66 13.17 6.73
CA TYR A 401 1.24 14.25 7.61
C TYR A 401 0.91 15.50 6.79
N VAL A 402 -0.19 16.15 7.14
CA VAL A 402 -0.61 17.42 6.52
C VAL A 402 -0.75 18.46 7.62
N ASN A 403 -0.12 19.62 7.47
CA ASN A 403 -0.21 20.69 8.47
C ASN A 403 -1.67 21.16 8.62
N ASP A 404 -2.17 21.29 9.87
CA ASP A 404 -3.50 21.82 10.13
C ASP A 404 -3.54 23.32 9.81
N PRO A 405 -4.36 23.79 8.86
CA PRO A 405 -4.47 25.21 8.57
C PRO A 405 -4.94 26.05 9.76
N LYS A 406 -5.58 25.43 10.75
CA LYS A 406 -6.02 26.08 11.99
C LYS A 406 -4.90 26.27 13.01
N SER A 407 -3.82 25.47 12.94
CA SER A 407 -2.72 25.54 13.90
C SER A 407 -1.43 24.98 13.31
N THR A 408 -0.37 25.78 13.34
CA THR A 408 0.97 25.36 12.90
C THR A 408 1.63 24.32 13.80
N LYS A 409 1.09 24.08 15.01
CA LYS A 409 1.60 23.06 15.94
C LYS A 409 1.20 21.64 15.51
N TRP A 410 0.00 21.49 14.95
CA TRP A 410 -0.62 20.18 14.76
C TRP A 410 -0.53 19.74 13.30
N SER A 411 -0.20 18.47 13.10
CA SER A 411 -0.27 17.80 11.81
C SER A 411 -1.39 16.78 11.84
N ILE A 412 -2.20 16.75 10.78
CA ILE A 412 -3.24 15.75 10.56
C ILE A 412 -2.61 14.51 9.95
N VAL A 413 -2.95 13.35 10.50
CA VAL A 413 -2.47 12.05 10.01
C VAL A 413 -3.43 11.52 8.96
N LEU A 414 -2.88 11.11 7.82
CA LEU A 414 -3.59 10.40 6.76
C LEU A 414 -2.87 9.09 6.45
N PHE A 415 -3.64 8.03 6.25
CA PHE A 415 -3.11 6.72 5.88
C PHE A 415 -2.83 6.67 4.38
N SER A 416 -1.75 6.00 4.02
CA SER A 416 -1.47 5.67 2.62
C SER A 416 -2.31 4.45 2.26
N ASN A 417 -3.27 4.61 1.36
CA ASN A 417 -4.21 3.57 0.99
C ASN A 417 -3.59 2.58 -0.03
N LYS A 418 -2.61 1.79 0.41
CA LYS A 418 -1.98 0.77 -0.44
C LYS A 418 -1.79 -0.57 0.26
N VAL A 419 -2.77 -1.45 0.13
CA VAL A 419 -2.53 -2.90 0.08
C VAL A 419 -2.77 -3.33 -1.38
N ILE A 420 -2.22 -4.44 -1.88
CA ILE A 420 -2.50 -4.90 -3.26
C ILE A 420 -2.71 -6.41 -3.17
N ASP A 421 -3.90 -6.86 -3.53
CA ASP A 421 -4.33 -8.26 -3.54
C ASP A 421 -3.96 -8.86 -4.90
N GLU A 422 -3.51 -10.10 -4.88
CA GLU A 422 -2.92 -10.82 -6.01
C GLU A 422 -3.95 -11.44 -6.95
N ASN A 423 -5.25 -11.38 -6.63
CA ASN A 423 -6.27 -12.21 -7.28
C ASN A 423 -7.05 -11.57 -8.43
N THR A 424 -6.73 -10.33 -8.82
CA THR A 424 -7.28 -9.76 -10.05
C THR A 424 -6.16 -9.14 -10.84
N GLY A 425 -5.98 -9.55 -12.10
CA GLY A 425 -5.04 -8.95 -13.06
C GLY A 425 -5.33 -7.47 -13.40
N ASP A 426 -5.97 -6.74 -12.51
CA ASP A 426 -6.25 -5.32 -12.57
C ASP A 426 -5.48 -4.58 -11.47
N GLN A 427 -4.66 -3.62 -11.89
CA GLN A 427 -3.82 -2.75 -11.06
C GLN A 427 -4.67 -1.78 -10.21
N GLY A 428 -5.39 -2.30 -9.21
CA GLY A 428 -6.20 -1.53 -8.26
C GLY A 428 -5.54 -1.37 -6.89
N ASP A 429 -5.24 -0.12 -6.50
CA ASP A 429 -4.66 0.29 -5.20
C ASP A 429 -5.57 -0.05 -4.00
N ILE A 430 -5.34 -1.01 -3.10
CA ILE A 430 -6.28 -1.33 -2.00
C ILE A 430 -6.19 -0.34 -0.85
N ASP A 431 -7.34 0.18 -0.45
CA ASP A 431 -7.50 1.01 0.73
C ASP A 431 -7.75 0.09 1.94
N VAL A 432 -6.90 0.16 2.97
CA VAL A 432 -7.24 -0.36 4.29
C VAL A 432 -7.65 0.83 5.13
N GLU A 433 -8.95 1.00 5.34
CA GLU A 433 -9.44 1.94 6.34
C GLU A 433 -9.59 1.25 7.70
N ILE A 434 -8.98 1.85 8.71
CA ILE A 434 -9.42 1.72 10.10
C ILE A 434 -10.52 2.76 10.27
N GLU A 435 -11.69 2.31 10.75
CA GLU A 435 -12.85 3.14 11.06
C GLU A 435 -12.48 4.30 11.99
N SER A 436 -12.29 5.48 11.44
CA SER A 436 -12.63 6.70 12.15
C SER A 436 -14.10 6.99 11.83
N PHE A 437 -14.93 7.16 12.86
CA PHE A 437 -16.37 7.47 12.85
C PHE A 437 -17.33 6.26 12.86
N THR A 438 -17.52 5.65 14.04
CA THR A 438 -18.71 4.85 14.33
C THR A 438 -19.49 5.41 15.52
N ARG A 439 -20.83 5.42 15.39
CA ARG A 439 -21.79 5.59 16.50
C ARG A 439 -22.99 4.65 16.29
N ASN A 440 -23.47 4.12 17.42
CA ASN A 440 -24.27 2.92 17.62
C ASN A 440 -25.68 2.90 17.01
N ASP A 441 -26.07 1.66 16.69
CA ASP A 441 -27.34 1.15 16.15
C ASP A 441 -28.60 1.50 16.95
N GLN A 442 -29.74 1.50 16.25
CA GLN A 442 -30.94 0.74 16.63
C GLN A 442 -31.69 0.24 15.38
N ASP A 443 -32.09 -1.03 15.42
CA ASP A 443 -32.83 -1.81 14.43
C ASP A 443 -34.14 -1.17 13.95
N GLU A 444 -34.55 -1.45 12.70
CA GLU A 444 -35.85 -2.04 12.41
C GLU A 444 -35.96 -2.56 10.96
N ASN A 445 -36.60 -3.72 10.84
CA ASN A 445 -36.87 -4.49 9.63
C ASN A 445 -37.72 -3.72 8.59
N ILE A 446 -37.63 -4.09 7.30
CA ILE A 446 -38.78 -4.45 6.43
C ILE A 446 -38.33 -4.70 4.96
N ILE A 447 -38.54 -5.96 4.55
CA ILE A 447 -39.13 -6.50 3.31
C ILE A 447 -38.65 -5.96 1.94
N SER A 448 -37.90 -6.83 1.28
CA SER A 448 -37.63 -6.91 -0.17
C SER A 448 -38.91 -7.15 -0.97
N ASN A 449 -39.07 -6.47 -2.12
CA ASN A 449 -39.75 -7.05 -3.28
C ASN A 449 -39.28 -6.45 -4.62
N ASP A 450 -38.96 -7.39 -5.51
CA ASP A 450 -39.11 -7.45 -6.98
C ASP A 450 -38.38 -6.47 -7.91
N SER A 451 -37.27 -7.02 -8.42
CA SER A 451 -36.87 -7.13 -9.83
C SER A 451 -37.54 -6.22 -10.86
N TYR A 452 -36.76 -5.26 -11.37
CA TYR A 452 -36.92 -4.73 -12.72
C TYR A 452 -35.59 -4.89 -13.48
N ILE A 453 -35.51 -5.94 -14.29
CA ILE A 453 -34.46 -6.12 -15.30
C ILE A 453 -34.80 -5.18 -16.47
N ARG A 454 -33.96 -4.19 -16.74
CA ARG A 454 -34.01 -3.41 -17.99
C ARG A 454 -33.11 -4.07 -19.04
N ASN A 455 -33.72 -4.41 -20.17
CA ASN A 455 -33.11 -4.95 -21.37
C ASN A 455 -33.07 -3.86 -22.44
N ASP A 456 -31.98 -3.11 -22.51
CA ASP A 456 -31.70 -2.20 -23.61
C ASP A 456 -30.22 -1.76 -23.63
N HIS A 457 -29.34 -2.69 -24.01
CA HIS A 457 -28.02 -2.34 -24.57
C HIS A 457 -27.85 -3.02 -25.92
N ASN A 458 -28.17 -2.30 -26.99
CA ASN A 458 -27.79 -2.67 -28.36
C ASN A 458 -26.90 -1.60 -29.02
N GLU A 459 -26.23 -0.76 -28.24
CA GLU A 459 -25.23 0.18 -28.75
C GLU A 459 -23.94 0.08 -27.93
N GLY A 460 -22.89 -0.43 -28.60
CA GLY A 460 -21.55 -0.61 -28.05
C GLY A 460 -21.17 -2.08 -27.90
N LYS A 461 -20.98 -2.81 -29.01
CA LYS A 461 -20.26 -4.10 -28.98
C LYS A 461 -18.83 -3.83 -28.54
N MET A 462 -18.54 -4.02 -27.26
CA MET A 462 -17.19 -4.21 -26.77
C MET A 462 -16.68 -5.49 -27.42
N ALA A 463 -15.75 -5.39 -28.36
CA ALA A 463 -15.14 -6.57 -28.96
C ALA A 463 -14.38 -7.32 -27.87
N ILE A 464 -14.88 -8.49 -27.48
CA ILE A 464 -14.18 -9.38 -26.56
C ILE A 464 -13.09 -10.08 -27.38
N MET A 465 -11.87 -9.56 -27.31
CA MET A 465 -10.71 -10.18 -27.94
C MET A 465 -10.34 -11.44 -27.16
N LYS A 466 -10.78 -12.61 -27.63
CA LYS A 466 -10.37 -13.91 -27.06
C LYS A 466 -9.12 -14.38 -27.77
N SER A 467 -7.97 -14.34 -27.10
CA SER A 467 -6.74 -15.03 -27.51
C SER A 467 -6.82 -16.49 -27.04
N ILE A 468 -6.77 -17.45 -27.98
CA ILE A 468 -6.59 -18.87 -27.64
C ILE A 468 -5.12 -19.23 -27.89
N ILE A 469 -4.35 -19.40 -26.81
CA ILE A 469 -2.95 -19.83 -26.88
C ILE A 469 -2.87 -21.35 -26.81
N ARG A 470 -2.36 -22.00 -27.87
CA ARG A 470 -2.13 -23.46 -27.90
C ARG A 470 -0.64 -23.77 -27.97
N ALA A 471 -0.12 -24.50 -26.99
CA ALA A 471 1.24 -25.06 -27.01
C ALA A 471 1.24 -26.51 -27.52
N ARG A 472 2.11 -26.83 -28.49
CA ARG A 472 2.37 -28.22 -28.92
C ARG A 472 3.85 -28.41 -29.26
N GLY A 473 4.51 -29.39 -28.64
CA GLY A 473 5.81 -29.91 -29.09
C GLY A 473 6.76 -30.35 -27.96
N LYS A 474 7.53 -31.42 -28.21
CA LYS A 474 8.72 -31.78 -27.43
C LYS A 474 9.92 -31.06 -28.04
N GLY A 475 10.49 -30.09 -27.33
CA GLY A 475 11.77 -29.42 -27.68
C GLY A 475 11.68 -28.02 -28.30
N TYR A 476 10.48 -27.48 -28.56
CA TYR A 476 10.27 -26.10 -29.02
C TYR A 476 8.84 -25.65 -28.68
N LEU A 477 8.67 -24.39 -28.26
CA LEU A 477 7.35 -23.83 -27.95
C LEU A 477 6.76 -23.19 -29.22
N LYS A 478 5.68 -23.76 -29.75
CA LYS A 478 4.90 -23.09 -30.80
C LYS A 478 3.71 -22.41 -30.13
N VAL A 479 3.64 -21.08 -30.24
CA VAL A 479 2.53 -20.25 -29.72
C VAL A 479 1.73 -19.74 -30.92
N SER A 480 0.47 -20.13 -31.01
CA SER A 480 -0.47 -19.59 -32.01
C SER A 480 -1.48 -18.73 -31.27
N ILE A 481 -1.68 -17.48 -31.71
CA ILE A 481 -2.68 -16.56 -31.18
C ILE A 481 -3.71 -16.33 -32.28
N ASP A 482 -4.91 -16.85 -32.06
CA ASP A 482 -6.07 -16.60 -32.91
C ASP A 482 -6.88 -15.44 -32.33
N ILE A 483 -7.19 -14.44 -33.15
CA ILE A 483 -7.99 -13.26 -32.76
C ILE A 483 -9.34 -13.36 -33.45
N CYS A 484 -10.39 -13.56 -32.66
CA CYS A 484 -11.76 -13.46 -33.12
C CYS A 484 -12.35 -12.12 -32.65
N LEU A 485 -12.79 -11.29 -33.60
CA LEU A 485 -13.68 -10.16 -33.33
C LEU A 485 -15.10 -10.64 -33.70
N ASP A 486 -16.06 -10.46 -32.80
CA ASP A 486 -17.42 -10.99 -33.00
C ASP A 486 -18.06 -10.46 -34.29
N GLY A 487 -18.18 -11.35 -35.28
CA GLY A 487 -18.99 -11.15 -36.49
C GLY A 487 -18.28 -11.21 -37.82
N ASP A 488 -16.94 -11.23 -37.87
CA ASP A 488 -16.18 -11.37 -39.13
C ASP A 488 -15.01 -12.35 -39.01
N VAL A 489 -14.60 -12.89 -40.16
CA VAL A 489 -13.48 -13.82 -40.39
C VAL A 489 -12.26 -13.45 -39.54
N PRO A 490 -11.55 -14.43 -38.91
CA PRO A 490 -10.39 -14.16 -38.06
C PRO A 490 -9.39 -13.23 -38.75
N LEU A 491 -9.17 -12.06 -38.14
CA LEU A 491 -8.22 -11.05 -38.62
C LEU A 491 -6.81 -11.54 -38.28
N SER A 492 -6.26 -12.31 -39.19
CA SER A 492 -4.92 -12.88 -39.21
C SER A 492 -4.65 -13.96 -38.15
N SER A 493 -4.18 -15.12 -38.62
CA SER A 493 -3.48 -16.07 -37.77
C SER A 493 -2.04 -15.59 -37.62
N SER A 494 -1.75 -14.94 -36.50
CA SER A 494 -0.37 -14.55 -36.19
C SER A 494 0.34 -15.78 -35.62
N LEU A 495 1.17 -16.44 -36.44
CA LEU A 495 2.05 -17.50 -35.93
C LEU A 495 3.18 -16.84 -35.15
N ILE A 496 3.39 -17.25 -33.90
CA ILE A 496 4.62 -16.95 -33.16
C ILE A 496 5.50 -18.20 -33.20
N ARG A 497 6.64 -18.09 -33.89
CA ARG A 497 7.69 -19.13 -33.84
C ARG A 497 8.68 -18.74 -32.77
N VAL A 498 8.91 -19.65 -31.82
CA VAL A 498 9.95 -19.56 -30.80
C VAL A 498 10.96 -20.69 -31.07
N ASP A 499 12.12 -20.32 -31.63
CA ASP A 499 13.25 -21.24 -31.82
C ASP A 499 14.23 -21.08 -30.62
N ASP A 500 14.63 -22.18 -29.98
CA ASP A 500 15.74 -22.22 -28.99
C ASP A 500 17.05 -22.47 -29.73
N ASP A 501 17.64 -21.40 -30.25
CA ASP A 501 18.97 -21.44 -30.84
C ASP A 501 19.97 -20.76 -29.90
N ALA A 502 20.98 -21.51 -29.47
CA ALA A 502 22.21 -20.99 -28.90
C ALA A 502 22.09 -19.94 -27.77
N GLY A 503 21.08 -20.04 -26.90
CA GLY A 503 20.94 -19.11 -25.75
C GLY A 503 20.20 -17.82 -26.08
N TYR A 504 19.28 -17.85 -27.04
CA TYR A 504 18.36 -16.74 -27.32
C TYR A 504 16.97 -17.29 -27.61
N LEU A 505 15.92 -16.63 -27.10
CA LEU A 505 14.53 -16.86 -27.51
C LEU A 505 14.21 -15.90 -28.65
N LYS A 506 14.00 -16.43 -29.86
CA LYS A 506 13.63 -15.61 -31.02
C LYS A 506 12.12 -15.64 -31.21
N VAL A 507 11.46 -14.50 -31.07
CA VAL A 507 10.00 -14.34 -31.28
C VAL A 507 9.79 -13.70 -32.65
N SER A 508 9.20 -14.46 -33.58
CA SER A 508 8.91 -13.97 -34.94
C SER A 508 7.41 -13.94 -35.18
N LEU A 509 6.88 -12.77 -35.55
CA LEU A 509 5.48 -12.58 -35.94
C LEU A 509 5.35 -12.85 -37.45
N TYR A 510 4.50 -13.79 -37.82
CA TYR A 510 4.18 -14.11 -39.21
C TYR A 510 2.78 -13.64 -39.55
N ASP A 511 2.67 -12.87 -40.63
CA ASP A 511 1.39 -12.51 -41.24
C ASP A 511 1.16 -13.48 -42.42
N ASN A 512 0.11 -14.29 -42.37
CA ASN A 512 -0.29 -15.24 -43.43
C ASN A 512 0.87 -16.02 -44.10
N GLY A 513 1.73 -16.61 -43.26
CA GLY A 513 2.55 -17.78 -43.63
C GLY A 513 3.68 -17.60 -44.64
N THR A 514 4.04 -16.38 -45.08
CA THR A 514 5.03 -16.27 -46.18
C THR A 514 6.22 -15.34 -45.97
N CYS A 515 6.30 -14.53 -44.90
CA CYS A 515 7.55 -13.92 -44.43
C CYS A 515 7.38 -13.30 -43.02
N PRO A 516 8.43 -13.25 -42.18
CA PRO A 516 8.34 -12.55 -40.89
C PRO A 516 8.21 -11.05 -41.14
N SER A 517 7.15 -10.42 -40.65
CA SER A 517 6.93 -8.98 -40.81
C SER A 517 7.87 -8.16 -39.90
N LYS A 518 8.22 -8.70 -38.72
CA LYS A 518 9.28 -8.21 -37.80
C LYS A 518 9.84 -9.36 -36.95
N GLN A 519 11.13 -9.26 -36.59
CA GLN A 519 11.82 -10.19 -35.67
C GLN A 519 12.14 -9.48 -34.35
N ILE A 520 11.84 -10.13 -33.22
CA ILE A 520 12.28 -9.69 -31.89
C ILE A 520 13.16 -10.80 -31.30
N SER A 521 14.37 -10.47 -30.85
CA SER A 521 15.32 -11.41 -30.25
C SER A 521 15.45 -11.11 -28.75
N ILE A 522 15.27 -12.13 -27.90
CA ILE A 522 15.42 -12.06 -26.45
C ILE A 522 16.65 -12.89 -26.06
N LEU A 523 17.62 -12.28 -25.37
CA LEU A 523 18.83 -12.93 -24.85
C LEU A 523 18.48 -13.87 -23.68
N SER A 524 18.93 -15.12 -23.73
CA SER A 524 18.93 -16.05 -22.59
C SER A 524 20.37 -16.16 -22.05
N SER A 525 20.61 -15.67 -20.83
CA SER A 525 21.90 -15.91 -20.17
C SER A 525 21.96 -17.36 -19.70
N LYS A 526 22.67 -18.22 -20.42
CA LYS A 526 22.99 -19.57 -19.97
C LYS A 526 24.17 -19.52 -18.98
N ASP A 527 23.91 -19.71 -17.70
CA ASP A 527 24.87 -20.40 -16.83
C ASP A 527 24.62 -21.91 -16.97
N LYS A 528 25.59 -22.62 -17.55
CA LYS A 528 25.56 -24.08 -17.69
C LYS A 528 26.05 -24.71 -16.38
N GLY A 529 25.11 -25.12 -15.51
CA GLY A 529 25.38 -26.11 -14.46
C GLY A 529 25.50 -27.53 -15.05
N PRO A 530 26.23 -28.46 -14.39
CA PRO A 530 26.63 -29.72 -14.99
C PRO A 530 25.45 -30.68 -15.11
N LYS A 531 25.40 -31.38 -16.25
CA LYS A 531 24.49 -32.51 -16.48
C LYS A 531 24.93 -33.68 -15.60
N ILE A 532 23.99 -34.26 -14.86
CA ILE A 532 24.04 -35.67 -14.43
C ILE A 532 23.27 -36.48 -15.46
#